data_AF-A0A4Z2ITA1-F1
#
_entry.id   AF-A0A4Z2ITA1-F1
#
_cell.length_a   1.000
_cell.length_b   1.000
_cell.length_c   1.000
_cell.angle_alpha   90.00
_cell.angle_beta   90.00
_cell.angle_gamma   90.00
#
_symmetry.space_group_name_H-M   'P 1'
#
loop_
_entity.id
_entity.type
_entity.pdbx_description
1 polymer ?
#
loop_
_entity_poly.entity_id
_entity_poly.type
_entity_poly.pdbx_seq_one_letter_code
_entity_poly.pdbx_strand_id
1 'polypeptide(L)'
;MNAQKNAERAAVRAHFRRKYHLSESPKDTHHLKSVGGKVSLPRKLSKIIHPETKSKDDGFNLLSAFQGLSFGTGELKGRRRSRTSTPASAACKVM
;
A
#
# COMPACT_ATOMS: atom_id res chain seq x y z
N MET A 1 -23.89 16.24 -6.83
CA MET A 1 -22.88 17.28 -6.52
C MET A 1 -22.45 17.34 -5.05
N ASN A 2 -23.33 17.17 -4.04
CA ASN A 2 -22.95 17.36 -2.62
C ASN A 2 -22.30 16.16 -1.93
N ALA A 3 -22.38 14.96 -2.53
CA ALA A 3 -21.84 13.73 -1.93
C ALA A 3 -20.32 13.81 -1.71
N GLN A 4 -19.57 14.31 -2.70
CA GLN A 4 -18.12 14.46 -2.61
C GLN A 4 -17.71 15.46 -1.51
N LYS A 5 -18.32 16.65 -1.46
CA LYS A 5 -18.07 17.64 -0.40
C LYS A 5 -18.42 17.11 0.99
N ASN A 6 -19.49 16.32 1.11
CA ASN A 6 -19.87 15.65 2.37
C ASN A 6 -18.84 14.60 2.78
N ALA A 7 -18.34 13.82 1.82
CA ALA A 7 -17.32 12.82 2.06
C ALA A 7 -15.97 13.46 2.46
N GLU A 8 -15.60 14.59 1.84
CA GLU A 8 -14.40 15.36 2.22
C GLU A 8 -14.49 15.85 3.67
N ARG A 9 -15.63 16.44 4.04
CA ARG A 9 -15.88 16.84 5.44
C ARG A 9 -15.83 15.63 6.38
N ALA A 10 -16.45 14.51 6.00
CA ALA A 10 -16.47 13.30 6.79
C ALA A 10 -15.06 12.72 6.99
N ALA A 11 -14.20 12.76 5.96
CA ALA A 11 -12.81 12.31 6.05
C ALA A 11 -12.00 13.16 7.05
N VAL A 12 -12.13 14.49 6.99
CA VAL A 12 -11.46 15.39 7.94
C VAL A 12 -11.97 15.15 9.38
N ARG A 13 -13.29 15.02 9.57
CA ARG A 13 -13.86 14.72 10.88
C ARG A 13 -13.39 13.37 11.43
N ALA A 14 -13.39 12.33 10.61
CA ALA A 14 -12.93 11.00 11.00
C ALA A 14 -11.46 11.03 11.45
N HIS A 15 -10.59 11.76 10.75
CA HIS A 15 -9.19 11.93 11.14
C HIS A 15 -9.07 12.55 12.54
N PHE A 16 -9.76 13.67 12.80
CA PHE A 16 -9.68 14.32 14.12
C PHE A 16 -10.33 13.52 15.24
N ARG A 17 -11.42 12.81 14.97
CA ARG A 17 -12.03 11.91 15.96
C ARG A 17 -11.05 10.83 16.39
N ARG A 18 -10.32 10.23 15.43
CA ARG A 18 -9.24 9.29 15.73
C ARG A 18 -8.10 9.96 16.51
N LYS A 19 -7.66 11.15 16.09
CA LYS A 19 -6.58 11.92 16.75
C LYS A 19 -6.88 12.21 18.23
N TYR A 20 -8.14 12.48 18.55
CA TYR A 20 -8.58 12.84 19.91
C TYR A 20 -9.35 11.71 20.62
N HIS A 21 -9.29 10.47 20.12
CA HIS A 21 -9.93 9.29 20.70
C HIS A 21 -11.46 9.44 20.94
N LEU A 22 -12.13 10.15 20.05
CA LEU A 22 -13.58 10.31 20.05
C LEU A 22 -14.25 9.15 19.32
N SER A 23 -15.46 8.79 19.75
CA SER A 23 -16.28 7.75 19.12
C SER A 23 -16.51 8.03 17.63
N GLU A 24 -16.60 7.00 16.79
CA GLU A 24 -16.88 7.20 15.36
C GLU A 24 -18.32 7.69 15.11
N SER A 25 -18.53 8.36 13.98
CA SER A 25 -19.84 8.90 13.58
C SER A 25 -20.43 8.06 12.45
N PRO A 26 -21.59 7.39 12.65
CA PRO A 26 -22.19 6.57 11.62
C PRO A 26 -22.55 7.39 10.37
N LYS A 27 -22.95 8.65 10.56
CA LYS A 27 -23.22 9.59 9.45
C LYS A 27 -21.98 9.84 8.60
N ASP A 28 -20.82 10.00 9.23
CA ASP A 28 -19.56 10.20 8.52
C ASP A 28 -19.15 8.93 7.76
N THR A 29 -19.34 7.75 8.36
CA THR A 29 -19.08 6.48 7.65
C THR A 29 -19.96 6.31 6.42
N HIS A 30 -21.23 6.72 6.49
CA HIS A 30 -22.14 6.66 5.35
C HIS A 30 -21.69 7.59 4.21
N HIS A 31 -21.28 8.82 4.54
CA HIS A 31 -20.76 9.77 3.54
C HIS A 31 -19.45 9.31 2.90
N LEU A 32 -18.60 8.58 3.63
CA LEU A 32 -17.39 7.99 3.04
C LEU A 32 -17.75 6.81 2.11
N LYS A 33 -18.67 5.94 2.53
CA LYS A 33 -19.11 4.78 1.73
C LYS A 33 -19.80 5.20 0.43
N SER A 34 -20.60 6.28 0.44
CA SER A 34 -21.35 6.74 -0.72
C SER A 34 -20.48 7.17 -1.91
N VAL A 35 -19.19 7.44 -1.68
CA VAL A 35 -18.21 7.79 -2.74
C VAL A 35 -17.13 6.72 -2.94
N GLY A 36 -17.36 5.48 -2.49
CA GLY A 36 -16.42 4.38 -2.67
C GLY A 36 -15.25 4.36 -1.67
N GLY A 37 -15.39 5.05 -0.53
CA GLY A 37 -14.46 5.00 0.61
C GLY A 37 -13.16 5.79 0.45
N LYS A 38 -12.70 6.04 -0.78
CA LYS A 38 -11.49 6.83 -1.06
C LYS A 38 -11.88 8.26 -1.42
N VAL A 39 -11.53 9.21 -0.55
CA VAL A 39 -11.84 10.63 -0.75
C VAL A 39 -10.54 11.41 -0.94
N SER A 40 -10.40 12.07 -2.09
CA SER A 40 -9.33 13.04 -2.31
C SER A 40 -9.68 14.36 -1.64
N LEU A 41 -8.88 14.79 -0.67
CA LEU A 41 -9.08 16.08 -0.04
C LEU A 41 -8.41 17.22 -0.83
N PRO A 42 -8.98 18.44 -0.79
CA PRO A 42 -8.30 19.63 -1.26
C PRO A 42 -6.92 19.81 -0.61
N ARG A 43 -5.95 20.33 -1.36
CA ARG A 43 -4.54 20.43 -0.94
C ARG A 43 -4.36 21.05 0.45
N LYS A 44 -5.06 22.16 0.74
CA LYS A 44 -4.97 22.83 2.05
C LYS A 44 -5.43 21.93 3.20
N LEU A 45 -6.50 21.14 3.01
CA LEU A 45 -7.01 20.21 4.02
C LEU A 45 -6.15 18.96 4.14
N SER A 46 -5.64 18.45 3.02
CA SER A 46 -4.74 17.29 3.02
C SER A 46 -3.48 17.53 3.87
N LYS A 47 -2.88 18.73 3.81
CA LYS A 47 -1.71 19.10 4.62
C LYS A 47 -1.99 19.16 6.13
N ILE A 48 -3.23 19.41 6.53
CA ILE A 48 -3.63 19.49 7.94
C ILE A 48 -3.73 18.08 8.54
N ILE A 49 -4.30 17.13 7.78
CA ILE A 49 -4.49 15.76 8.25
C ILE A 49 -3.27 14.87 8.00
N HIS A 50 -2.49 15.17 6.96
CA HIS A 50 -1.24 14.51 6.61
C HIS A 50 -0.14 15.57 6.56
N PRO A 51 0.41 15.99 7.71
CA PRO A 51 1.58 16.86 7.69
C PRO A 51 2.73 16.14 6.99
N GLU A 52 3.48 16.88 6.18
CA GLU A 52 4.66 16.36 5.47
C GLU A 52 5.61 15.74 6.51
N THR A 53 5.64 14.41 6.57
CA THR A 53 6.68 13.73 7.34
C THR A 53 7.98 14.04 6.63
N LYS A 54 8.98 14.56 7.37
CA LYS A 54 10.36 14.76 6.89
C LYS A 54 10.72 13.59 5.96
N SER A 55 11.10 13.89 4.72
CA SER A 55 11.38 12.85 3.73
C SER A 55 12.37 11.86 4.34
N LYS A 56 12.13 10.57 4.12
CA LYS A 56 13.02 9.48 4.55
C LYS A 56 14.33 9.45 3.73
N ASP A 57 14.89 10.61 3.40
CA ASP A 57 16.14 10.67 2.65
C ASP A 57 17.37 10.42 3.54
N ASP A 58 17.20 10.50 4.87
CA ASP A 58 18.25 10.18 5.85
C ASP A 58 18.30 8.69 6.24
N GLY A 59 17.43 7.86 5.67
CA GLY A 59 17.46 6.42 5.86
C GLY A 59 18.58 5.81 5.02
N PHE A 60 19.50 5.08 5.67
CA PHE A 60 20.58 4.34 5.01
C PHE A 60 20.04 3.59 3.78
N ASN A 61 20.39 4.06 2.57
CA ASN A 61 19.93 3.48 1.32
C ASN A 61 20.57 2.10 1.16
N LEU A 62 19.98 1.04 1.74
CA LEU A 62 20.52 -0.33 1.65
C LEU A 62 20.75 -0.77 0.19
N LEU A 63 19.98 -0.23 -0.76
CA LEU A 63 20.14 -0.47 -2.19
C LEU A 63 21.41 0.19 -2.78
N SER A 64 21.95 1.25 -2.16
CA SER A 64 23.21 1.84 -2.61
C SER A 64 24.42 0.93 -2.34
N ALA A 65 24.37 0.14 -1.27
CA ALA A 65 25.41 -0.85 -0.95
C ALA A 65 25.54 -1.95 -2.03
N PHE A 66 24.50 -2.17 -2.84
CA PHE A 66 24.50 -3.17 -3.92
C PHE A 66 24.79 -2.59 -5.31
N GLN A 67 25.01 -1.27 -5.45
CA GLN A 67 25.32 -0.64 -6.75
C GLN A 67 26.64 -1.15 -7.36
N GLY A 68 27.57 -1.65 -6.54
CA GLY A 68 28.81 -2.29 -7.01
C GLY A 68 28.65 -3.75 -7.45
N LEU A 69 27.51 -4.39 -7.15
CA LEU A 69 27.21 -5.75 -7.58
C LEU A 69 26.36 -5.69 -8.86
N SER A 70 27.02 -5.44 -9.98
CA SER A 70 26.40 -5.67 -11.29
C SER A 70 26.06 -7.16 -11.40
N PHE A 71 24.77 -7.48 -11.54
CA PHE A 71 24.38 -8.80 -12.03
C PHE A 71 24.85 -8.86 -13.47
N GLY A 72 26.07 -9.36 -13.67
CA GLY A 72 26.54 -9.72 -14.99
C GLY A 72 25.48 -10.61 -15.61
N THR A 73 24.90 -10.16 -16.73
CA THR A 73 24.24 -11.00 -17.73
C THR A 73 25.30 -11.95 -18.29
N GLY A 74 25.84 -12.82 -17.44
CA GLY A 74 26.62 -13.97 -17.78
C GLY A 74 25.66 -14.93 -18.45
N GLU A 75 25.54 -14.75 -19.76
CA GLU A 75 25.40 -15.81 -20.74
C GLU A 75 24.75 -17.08 -20.18
N LEU A 76 23.42 -17.09 -20.10
CA LEU A 76 22.62 -18.32 -19.97
C LEU A 76 22.74 -19.13 -21.28
N LYS A 77 23.95 -19.49 -21.66
CA LYS A 77 24.21 -20.51 -22.67
C LYS A 77 24.48 -21.81 -21.94
N GLY A 78 23.44 -22.63 -21.90
CA GLY A 78 23.60 -24.07 -21.85
C GLY A 78 23.23 -24.71 -20.52
N ARG A 79 21.98 -25.19 -20.45
CA ARG A 79 21.77 -26.64 -20.33
C ARG A 79 20.38 -26.99 -20.83
N ARG A 80 20.30 -27.70 -21.97
CA ARG A 80 19.09 -28.40 -22.38
C ARG A 80 18.64 -29.29 -21.22
N ARG A 81 17.40 -29.14 -20.75
CA ARG A 81 16.78 -30.13 -19.89
C ARG A 81 16.53 -31.37 -20.75
N SER A 82 17.31 -32.42 -20.54
CA SER A 82 16.95 -33.76 -20.96
C SER A 82 15.68 -34.15 -20.19
N ARG A 83 14.62 -34.50 -20.95
CA ARG A 83 13.37 -35.04 -20.43
C ARG A 83 13.69 -36.34 -19.67
N THR A 84 13.62 -36.31 -18.35
CA THR A 84 13.59 -37.51 -17.53
C THR A 84 12.15 -37.74 -17.09
N SER A 85 11.70 -38.99 -17.27
CA SER A 85 10.34 -39.48 -17.11
C SER A 85 9.79 -39.28 -15.70
N THR A 86 8.52 -38.88 -15.64
CA THR A 86 7.64 -38.87 -14.48
C THR A 86 7.57 -40.24 -13.78
N PRO A 87 7.79 -40.32 -12.46
CA PRO A 87 7.15 -41.30 -11.61
C PRO A 87 5.94 -40.67 -10.90
N ALA A 88 4.86 -41.44 -10.83
CA ALA A 88 3.57 -41.03 -10.31
C ALA A 88 3.51 -40.96 -8.77
N SER A 89 2.58 -40.12 -8.31
CA SER A 89 1.82 -40.12 -7.05
C SER A 89 2.54 -40.18 -5.70
N ALA A 90 2.31 -39.15 -4.88
CA ALA A 90 1.75 -39.34 -3.54
C ALA A 90 1.08 -38.03 -3.09
N ALA A 91 -0.19 -38.12 -2.69
CA ALA A 91 -0.94 -37.01 -2.11
C ALA A 91 -0.48 -36.78 -0.67
N CYS A 92 0.11 -35.62 -0.38
CA CYS A 92 0.48 -35.23 0.97
C CYS A 92 -0.74 -34.67 1.70
N LYS A 93 -1.29 -35.43 2.64
CA LYS A 93 -2.30 -34.98 3.60
C LYS A 93 -1.57 -34.42 4.84
N VAL A 94 -1.93 -33.22 5.24
CA VAL A 94 -1.41 -32.53 6.44
C VAL A 94 -2.15 -33.06 7.67
N MET A 95 -1.41 -33.34 8.74
CA MET A 95 -1.91 -33.52 10.11
C MET A 95 -1.74 -32.20 10.86
#